data_AF-A0A3D6EDD0-F1
#
_entry.id   AF-A0A3D6EDD0-F1
#
_cell.length_a   1.000
_cell.length_b   1.000
_cell.length_c   1.000
_cell.angle_alpha   90.00
_cell.angle_beta   90.00
_cell.angle_gamma   90.00
#
_symmetry.space_group_name_H-M   'P 1'
#
loop_
_entity.id
_entity.type
_entity.pdbx_description
1 polymer ?
#
loop_
_entity_poly.entity_id
_entity_poly.type
_entity_poly.pdbx_seq_one_letter_code
_entity_poly.pdbx_strand_id
1 'polypeptide(L)'
;MIAAVLFDSCTKHEDNSQGQAIGFSASTVAQAESVKATRIGTPTTDATLKSQSFGIYGLYSTADGGTGANVFDYSAPVEVKYTTDKITNNTCWTYTFDGALYTEKKYWKRNMYYRFRAYHPYSANVLQAASTADGLDIEYRVMTDQYDLLVASAKRYPANEGYERVTMTFNHALCALKFKIAFKETVTPSTYTDNIVHFYITG
;
A
#
# COMPACT_ATOMS: atom_id res chain seq x y z
N MET A 1 -33.40 4.79 51.26
CA MET A 1 -34.06 3.70 50.52
C MET A 1 -34.00 4.09 49.04
N ILE A 2 -33.15 3.39 48.29
CA ILE A 2 -33.00 3.24 46.83
C ILE A 2 -33.28 4.47 45.95
N ALA A 3 -32.21 5.12 45.50
CA ALA A 3 -32.22 5.95 44.29
C ALA A 3 -32.15 5.02 43.06
N ALA A 4 -33.19 5.04 42.23
CA ALA A 4 -33.19 4.36 40.95
C ALA A 4 -32.35 5.16 39.96
N VAL A 5 -31.17 4.63 39.60
CA VAL A 5 -30.38 5.13 38.48
C VAL A 5 -31.03 4.59 37.21
N LEU A 6 -31.75 5.44 36.49
CA LEU A 6 -32.19 5.18 35.13
C LEU A 6 -30.95 5.14 34.25
N PHE A 7 -30.49 3.93 33.90
CA PHE A 7 -29.56 3.77 32.79
C PHE A 7 -30.35 4.05 31.52
N ASP A 8 -30.14 5.25 30.96
CA ASP A 8 -30.56 5.55 29.61
C ASP A 8 -29.76 4.61 28.69
N SER A 9 -30.43 3.54 28.28
CA SER A 9 -29.90 2.59 27.32
C SER A 9 -29.63 3.37 26.05
N CYS A 10 -28.36 3.64 25.74
CA CYS A 10 -27.95 4.04 24.39
C CYS A 10 -28.42 2.93 23.43
N THR A 11 -29.61 3.10 22.88
CA THR A 11 -30.09 2.31 21.76
C THR A 11 -29.15 2.60 20.61
N LYS A 12 -28.24 1.66 20.34
CA LYS A 12 -27.59 1.57 19.03
C LYS A 12 -28.71 1.55 18.00
N HIS A 13 -28.86 2.64 17.27
CA HIS A 13 -29.59 2.64 16.01
C HIS A 13 -28.80 1.73 15.06
N GLU A 14 -29.17 0.46 15.00
CA GLU A 14 -28.72 -0.47 13.98
C GLU A 14 -29.63 -0.33 12.75
N ASP A 15 -29.37 0.70 11.94
CA ASP A 15 -29.86 0.72 10.55
C ASP A 15 -28.94 -0.17 9.70
N ASN A 16 -29.13 -1.49 9.80
CA ASN A 16 -28.32 -2.52 9.13
C ASN A 16 -28.91 -2.95 7.77
N SER A 17 -29.32 -2.04 6.89
CA SER A 17 -29.72 -2.46 5.53
C SER A 17 -28.54 -2.58 4.57
N GLN A 18 -27.39 -1.97 4.87
CA GLN A 18 -26.11 -2.18 4.18
C GLN A 18 -24.98 -2.17 5.22
N GLY A 19 -24.06 -3.13 5.19
CA GLY A 19 -22.99 -3.27 6.20
C GLY A 19 -22.03 -2.06 6.27
N GLN A 20 -20.99 -2.12 7.11
CA GLN A 20 -19.97 -1.06 7.13
C GLN A 20 -19.08 -1.13 5.87
N ALA A 21 -18.86 0.00 5.21
CA ALA A 21 -18.04 0.09 4.00
C ALA A 21 -16.56 -0.18 4.30
N ILE A 22 -15.90 -0.90 3.40
CA ILE A 22 -14.45 -1.13 3.42
C ILE A 22 -13.77 0.18 3.05
N GLY A 23 -13.02 0.75 3.98
CA GLY A 23 -12.19 1.94 3.77
C GLY A 23 -10.71 1.61 3.87
N PHE A 24 -9.85 2.54 3.44
CA PHE A 24 -8.40 2.38 3.47
C PHE A 24 -7.71 3.48 4.26
N SER A 25 -6.55 3.15 4.81
CA SER A 25 -5.53 4.11 5.20
C SER A 25 -4.19 3.63 4.67
N ALA A 26 -3.27 4.56 4.39
CA ALA A 26 -1.96 4.20 3.87
C ALA A 26 -0.87 5.07 4.49
N SER A 27 0.28 4.45 4.71
CA SER A 27 1.51 5.04 5.22
C SER A 27 2.70 4.31 4.59
N THR A 28 3.88 4.92 4.59
CA THR A 28 5.13 4.26 4.21
C THR A 28 6.08 4.20 5.40
N VAL A 29 6.85 3.11 5.48
CA VAL A 29 7.99 3.06 6.41
C VAL A 29 9.03 4.08 5.99
N ALA A 30 9.75 4.62 6.97
CA ALA A 30 10.91 5.46 6.66
C ALA A 30 11.96 4.63 5.91
N GLN A 31 12.55 5.20 4.86
CA GLN A 31 13.78 4.63 4.33
C GLN A 31 14.87 4.70 5.40
N ALA A 32 15.66 3.64 5.52
CA ALA A 32 16.91 3.72 6.27
C ALA A 32 17.78 4.82 5.62
N GLU A 33 18.07 5.88 6.36
CA GLU A 33 18.89 6.98 5.86
C GLU A 33 20.28 6.46 5.49
N SER A 34 20.61 6.46 4.20
CA SER A 34 22.01 6.38 3.79
C SER A 34 22.62 7.77 3.89
N VAL A 35 23.66 7.91 4.71
CA VAL A 35 24.42 9.15 4.89
C VAL A 35 24.95 9.59 3.51
N LYS A 36 24.40 10.68 2.98
CA LYS A 36 24.87 11.47 1.81
C LYS A 36 24.71 10.82 0.42
N ALA A 37 23.56 10.21 0.15
CA ALA A 37 22.92 9.92 -1.15
C ALA A 37 22.77 11.04 -2.20
N THR A 38 23.45 11.04 -3.35
CA THR A 38 22.86 11.65 -4.58
C THR A 38 22.04 10.56 -5.26
N ARG A 39 20.71 10.70 -5.22
CA ARG A 39 19.73 9.68 -5.58
C ARG A 39 19.25 9.86 -7.02
N ILE A 40 18.97 8.77 -7.74
CA ILE A 40 18.13 8.80 -8.95
C ILE A 40 16.70 8.46 -8.49
N GLY A 41 15.76 9.39 -8.65
CA GLY A 41 14.37 9.31 -8.14
C GLY A 41 14.19 9.90 -6.74
N THR A 42 12.97 10.26 -6.34
CA THR A 42 12.63 10.83 -5.02
C THR A 42 11.99 9.75 -4.14
N PRO A 43 12.33 9.65 -2.83
CA PRO A 43 11.69 8.70 -1.93
C PRO A 43 10.20 8.89 -1.88
N THR A 44 9.46 7.79 -1.89
CA THR A 44 8.07 7.88 -1.46
C THR A 44 8.05 8.11 0.04
N THR A 45 7.37 9.20 0.43
CA THR A 45 7.04 9.59 1.80
C THR A 45 5.53 9.51 1.96
N ASP A 46 4.98 9.66 3.17
CA ASP A 46 3.53 9.74 3.36
C ASP A 46 2.88 10.87 2.54
N ALA A 47 3.60 11.98 2.35
CA ALA A 47 3.13 13.11 1.57
C ALA A 47 3.07 12.78 0.06
N THR A 48 4.14 12.19 -0.49
CA THR A 48 4.15 11.82 -1.92
C THR A 48 3.25 10.62 -2.20
N LEU A 49 3.10 9.69 -1.23
CA LEU A 49 2.13 8.60 -1.29
C LEU A 49 0.71 9.18 -1.46
N LYS A 50 0.34 10.25 -0.77
CA LYS A 50 -0.98 10.90 -0.98
C LYS A 50 -1.12 11.54 -2.37
N SER A 51 -0.03 11.96 -3.00
CA SER A 51 -0.08 12.58 -4.34
C SER A 51 -0.17 11.59 -5.49
N GLN A 52 0.12 10.31 -5.24
CA GLN A 52 0.18 9.25 -6.23
C GLN A 52 -0.60 8.02 -5.74
N SER A 53 -1.56 7.56 -6.53
CA SER A 53 -2.41 6.43 -6.13
C SER A 53 -1.63 5.11 -6.00
N PHE A 54 -2.26 4.11 -5.37
CA PHE A 54 -1.75 2.74 -5.30
C PHE A 54 -2.79 1.76 -5.81
N GLY A 55 -2.35 0.64 -6.38
CA GLY A 55 -3.24 -0.44 -6.79
C GLY A 55 -3.41 -1.44 -5.66
N ILE A 56 -4.63 -1.98 -5.51
CA ILE A 56 -4.92 -2.97 -4.49
C ILE A 56 -5.71 -4.17 -5.04
N TYR A 57 -5.28 -5.36 -4.63
CA TYR A 57 -6.05 -6.59 -4.73
C TYR A 57 -6.65 -6.92 -3.36
N GLY A 58 -7.82 -7.54 -3.37
CA GLY A 58 -8.46 -8.04 -2.15
C GLY A 58 -9.15 -9.37 -2.40
N LEU A 59 -8.94 -10.32 -1.51
CA LEU A 59 -9.69 -11.59 -1.43
C LEU A 59 -10.36 -11.70 -0.07
N TYR A 60 -11.52 -12.34 -0.02
CA TYR A 60 -12.13 -12.80 1.22
C TYR A 60 -12.51 -14.28 1.15
N SER A 61 -12.46 -14.97 2.28
CA SER A 61 -12.66 -16.42 2.38
C SER A 61 -13.25 -16.79 3.74
N THR A 62 -13.84 -17.98 3.85
CA THR A 62 -14.43 -18.49 5.10
C THR A 62 -13.39 -19.02 6.09
N ALA A 63 -12.15 -19.24 5.65
CA ALA A 63 -11.02 -19.71 6.45
C ALA A 63 -9.78 -18.85 6.19
N ASP A 64 -8.94 -18.60 7.21
CA ASP A 64 -7.68 -17.88 7.01
C ASP A 64 -6.80 -18.62 5.99
N GLY A 65 -6.24 -17.89 5.03
CA GLY A 65 -5.45 -18.44 3.93
C GLY A 65 -6.23 -19.30 2.92
N GLY A 66 -7.54 -19.46 3.08
CA GLY A 66 -8.36 -20.30 2.18
C GLY A 66 -8.57 -19.69 0.80
N THR A 67 -9.03 -20.50 -0.15
CA THR A 67 -9.48 -20.04 -1.47
C THR A 67 -10.54 -18.96 -1.31
N GLY A 68 -10.27 -17.78 -1.85
CA GLY A 68 -11.11 -16.60 -1.66
C GLY A 68 -11.83 -16.17 -2.91
N ALA A 69 -12.85 -15.34 -2.72
CA ALA A 69 -13.49 -14.56 -3.78
C ALA A 69 -12.95 -13.13 -3.74
N ASN A 70 -12.93 -12.45 -4.90
CA ASN A 70 -12.48 -11.07 -4.98
C ASN A 70 -13.38 -10.15 -4.14
N VAL A 71 -12.76 -9.27 -3.35
CA VAL A 71 -13.44 -8.19 -2.61
C VAL A 71 -14.07 -7.20 -3.58
N PHE A 72 -13.37 -6.96 -4.67
CA PHE A 72 -13.78 -6.13 -5.79
C PHE A 72 -14.37 -7.04 -6.86
N ASP A 73 -15.34 -6.60 -7.66
CA ASP A 73 -16.01 -7.48 -8.64
C ASP A 73 -15.13 -7.86 -9.84
N TYR A 74 -13.83 -7.62 -9.75
CA TYR A 74 -12.83 -7.76 -10.80
C TYR A 74 -11.60 -8.48 -10.26
N SER A 75 -10.88 -9.16 -11.16
CA SER A 75 -9.58 -9.77 -10.86
C SER A 75 -8.42 -8.78 -10.94
N ALA A 76 -8.59 -7.66 -11.65
CA ALA A 76 -7.62 -6.58 -11.78
C ALA A 76 -7.50 -5.77 -10.48
N PRO A 77 -6.37 -5.08 -10.24
CA PRO A 77 -6.24 -4.21 -9.08
C PRO A 77 -7.19 -3.02 -9.20
N VAL A 78 -7.70 -2.57 -8.07
CA VAL A 78 -8.47 -1.32 -8.00
C VAL A 78 -7.52 -0.20 -7.61
N GLU A 79 -7.68 0.98 -8.23
CA GLU A 79 -6.92 2.17 -7.85
C GLU A 79 -7.46 2.72 -6.53
N VAL A 80 -6.59 3.03 -5.57
CA VAL A 80 -6.90 3.79 -4.35
C VAL A 80 -6.13 5.10 -4.36
N LYS A 81 -6.83 6.21 -4.18
CA LYS A 81 -6.26 7.56 -4.20
C LYS A 81 -6.72 8.40 -3.01
N TYR A 82 -5.87 9.31 -2.58
CA TYR A 82 -6.20 10.28 -1.55
C TYR A 82 -6.87 11.49 -2.19
N THR A 83 -8.20 11.56 -2.12
CA THR A 83 -8.98 12.62 -2.77
C THR A 83 -10.28 12.88 -2.01
N THR A 84 -11.04 13.89 -2.43
CA THR A 84 -12.37 14.15 -1.88
C THR A 84 -13.32 13.04 -2.31
N ASP A 85 -13.81 12.28 -1.35
CA ASP A 85 -14.79 11.21 -1.58
C ASP A 85 -16.14 11.81 -1.98
N LYS A 86 -16.70 11.36 -3.10
CA LYS A 86 -17.95 11.91 -3.66
C LYS A 86 -19.18 11.69 -2.78
N ILE A 87 -19.15 10.71 -1.87
CA ILE A 87 -20.31 10.36 -1.04
C ILE A 87 -20.26 11.16 0.26
N THR A 88 -19.09 11.18 0.91
CA THR A 88 -18.92 11.79 2.23
C THR A 88 -18.45 13.24 2.18
N ASN A 89 -17.96 13.71 1.02
CA ASN A 89 -17.36 15.02 0.81
C ASN A 89 -16.13 15.31 1.69
N ASN A 90 -15.49 14.27 2.22
CA ASN A 90 -14.28 14.37 3.02
C ASN A 90 -13.06 13.95 2.19
N THR A 91 -11.92 14.60 2.39
CA THR A 91 -10.65 14.16 1.78
C THR A 91 -10.12 12.95 2.52
N CYS A 92 -10.08 11.80 1.85
CA CYS A 92 -9.60 10.55 2.41
C CYS A 92 -9.10 9.59 1.33
N TRP A 93 -8.53 8.45 1.73
CA TRP A 93 -8.25 7.35 0.82
C TRP A 93 -9.56 6.71 0.34
N THR A 94 -9.79 6.75 -0.95
CA THR A 94 -10.98 6.20 -1.59
C THR A 94 -10.58 5.50 -2.89
N TYR A 95 -11.32 4.46 -3.27
CA TYR A 95 -10.99 3.64 -4.42
C TYR A 95 -11.86 3.97 -5.64
N THR A 96 -11.27 3.83 -6.83
CA THR A 96 -11.88 4.07 -8.13
C THR A 96 -11.85 2.84 -9.02
N PHE A 97 -12.92 2.62 -9.76
CA PHE A 97 -13.01 1.58 -10.78
C PHE A 97 -13.03 2.25 -12.15
N ASP A 98 -12.19 1.78 -13.08
CA ASP A 98 -12.05 2.34 -14.43
C ASP A 98 -11.84 3.87 -14.44
N GLY A 99 -11.11 4.40 -13.45
CA GLY A 99 -10.85 5.82 -13.28
C GLY A 99 -12.01 6.64 -12.70
N ALA A 100 -13.20 6.06 -12.57
CA ALA A 100 -14.38 6.71 -11.99
C ALA A 100 -14.52 6.42 -10.48
N LEU A 101 -14.90 7.46 -9.73
CA LEU A 101 -15.34 7.31 -8.34
C LEU A 101 -16.67 6.59 -8.30
N TYR A 102 -16.64 5.36 -7.80
CA TYR A 102 -17.79 4.46 -7.72
C TYR A 102 -18.62 4.77 -6.49
N THR A 103 -19.93 4.86 -6.70
CA THR A 103 -20.89 5.27 -5.67
C THR A 103 -21.30 4.13 -4.75
N GLU A 104 -21.14 2.87 -5.16
CA GLU A 104 -21.51 1.73 -4.32
C GLU A 104 -20.27 1.19 -3.60
N LYS A 105 -20.15 1.49 -2.32
CA LYS A 105 -19.02 0.96 -1.56
C LYS A 105 -19.10 -0.57 -1.46
N LYS A 106 -17.95 -1.22 -1.30
CA LYS A 106 -17.84 -2.63 -0.97
C LYS A 106 -17.91 -2.74 0.53
N TYR A 107 -18.68 -3.69 1.01
CA TYR A 107 -19.02 -3.80 2.42
C TYR A 107 -18.37 -5.03 3.03
N TRP A 108 -18.02 -4.92 4.30
CA TRP A 108 -17.54 -6.06 5.06
C TRP A 108 -18.62 -7.14 5.15
N LYS A 109 -18.23 -8.38 4.85
CA LYS A 109 -19.02 -9.57 5.11
C LYS A 109 -18.67 -10.07 6.50
N ARG A 110 -19.70 -10.39 7.28
CA ARG A 110 -19.54 -10.95 8.62
C ARG A 110 -18.82 -12.30 8.53
N ASN A 111 -17.94 -12.58 9.49
CA ASN A 111 -17.22 -13.86 9.65
C ASN A 111 -16.39 -14.29 8.42
N MET A 112 -15.85 -13.35 7.66
CA MET A 112 -14.93 -13.64 6.55
C MET A 112 -13.51 -13.17 6.88
N TYR A 113 -12.53 -13.95 6.46
CA TYR A 113 -11.11 -13.62 6.48
C TYR A 113 -10.72 -12.92 5.19
N TYR A 114 -10.14 -11.74 5.31
CA TYR A 114 -9.72 -10.89 4.21
C TYR A 114 -8.21 -10.86 4.10
N ARG A 115 -7.71 -10.78 2.86
CA ARG A 115 -6.31 -10.58 2.52
C ARG A 115 -6.22 -9.51 1.44
N PHE A 116 -5.32 -8.57 1.64
CA PHE A 116 -5.09 -7.46 0.74
C PHE A 116 -3.62 -7.38 0.38
N ARG A 117 -3.35 -7.01 -0.87
CA ARG A 117 -2.01 -6.80 -1.40
C ARG A 117 -2.03 -5.56 -2.26
N ALA A 118 -1.10 -4.65 -2.03
CA ALA A 118 -1.04 -3.39 -2.74
C ALA A 118 0.37 -3.08 -3.23
N TYR A 119 0.42 -2.25 -4.27
CA TYR A 119 1.65 -1.74 -4.86
C TYR A 119 1.51 -0.27 -5.21
N HIS A 120 2.62 0.45 -5.17
CA HIS A 120 2.70 1.87 -5.48
C HIS A 120 3.95 2.16 -6.31
N PRO A 121 3.89 3.09 -7.29
CA PRO A 121 2.70 3.83 -7.71
C PRO A 121 1.72 2.96 -8.51
N TYR A 122 0.45 3.37 -8.56
CA TYR A 122 -0.54 2.72 -9.41
C TYR A 122 -0.19 2.93 -10.89
N SER A 123 0.15 1.83 -11.55
CA SER A 123 0.22 1.70 -12.98
C SER A 123 -0.26 0.30 -13.33
N ALA A 124 -1.19 0.16 -14.27
CA ALA A 124 -1.64 -1.16 -14.70
C ALA A 124 -0.57 -1.88 -15.53
N ASN A 125 0.34 -1.12 -16.17
CA ASN A 125 1.30 -1.65 -17.14
C ASN A 125 2.50 -2.38 -16.50
N VAL A 126 2.66 -2.29 -15.18
CA VAL A 126 3.81 -2.90 -14.47
C VAL A 126 3.49 -4.29 -13.91
N LEU A 127 2.21 -4.68 -13.90
CA LEU A 127 1.76 -5.95 -13.34
C LEU A 127 1.73 -7.05 -14.37
N GLN A 128 2.23 -8.23 -14.00
CA GLN A 128 2.02 -9.45 -14.75
C GLN A 128 0.65 -10.06 -14.44
N ALA A 129 0.10 -10.82 -15.39
CA ALA A 129 -1.26 -11.37 -15.33
C ALA A 129 -1.53 -12.28 -14.12
N ALA A 130 -0.49 -12.84 -13.49
CA ALA A 130 -0.61 -13.72 -12.33
C ALA A 130 -0.77 -12.98 -10.99
N SER A 131 -0.70 -11.65 -10.97
CA SER A 131 -0.83 -10.85 -9.76
C SER A 131 -2.23 -10.93 -9.12
N THR A 132 -2.28 -11.12 -7.80
CA THR A 132 -3.50 -11.24 -6.99
C THR A 132 -3.28 -10.73 -5.56
N ALA A 133 -4.26 -10.92 -4.67
CA ALA A 133 -4.09 -10.63 -3.24
C ALA A 133 -3.12 -11.61 -2.54
N ASP A 134 -2.83 -12.77 -3.13
CA ASP A 134 -1.92 -13.76 -2.56
C ASP A 134 -0.47 -13.59 -3.05
N GLY A 135 -0.24 -12.85 -4.14
CA GLY A 135 1.08 -12.60 -4.69
C GLY A 135 1.09 -11.47 -5.72
N LEU A 136 2.16 -10.67 -5.74
CA LEU A 136 2.39 -9.68 -6.80
C LEU A 136 3.54 -10.17 -7.67
N ASP A 137 3.37 -10.03 -8.97
CA ASP A 137 4.39 -10.22 -9.97
C ASP A 137 4.49 -8.92 -10.78
N ILE A 138 5.62 -8.21 -10.58
CA ILE A 138 5.86 -6.85 -11.08
C ILE A 138 7.15 -6.86 -11.88
N GLU A 139 7.09 -6.41 -13.13
CA GLU A 139 8.29 -6.14 -13.91
C GLU A 139 8.77 -4.72 -13.63
N TYR A 140 9.95 -4.59 -13.02
CA TYR A 140 10.60 -3.31 -12.76
C TYR A 140 11.91 -3.22 -13.54
N ARG A 141 12.02 -2.22 -14.41
CA ARG A 141 13.18 -2.02 -15.29
C ARG A 141 14.05 -0.89 -14.77
N VAL A 142 15.09 -1.23 -14.02
CA VAL A 142 16.00 -0.27 -13.34
C VAL A 142 16.55 0.84 -14.26
N MET A 143 16.71 0.57 -15.57
CA MET A 143 17.24 1.55 -16.51
C MET A 143 16.21 2.59 -16.98
N THR A 144 14.91 2.28 -16.93
CA THR A 144 13.83 3.13 -17.44
C THR A 144 12.89 3.61 -16.34
N ASP A 145 12.67 2.78 -15.34
CA ASP A 145 11.80 3.05 -14.21
C ASP A 145 12.58 3.82 -13.15
N GLN A 146 12.13 5.05 -12.88
CA GLN A 146 12.77 5.98 -11.93
C GLN A 146 11.87 6.30 -10.73
N TYR A 147 10.87 5.46 -10.47
CA TYR A 147 9.96 5.59 -9.34
C TYR A 147 10.37 4.65 -8.20
N ASP A 148 10.07 5.06 -6.98
CA ASP A 148 10.22 4.19 -5.82
C ASP A 148 9.09 3.16 -5.85
N LEU A 149 9.42 1.86 -6.03
CA LEU A 149 8.43 0.79 -5.99
C LEU A 149 8.19 0.38 -4.54
N LEU A 150 6.93 0.44 -4.10
CA LEU A 150 6.54 0.03 -2.76
C LEU A 150 5.47 -1.05 -2.82
N VAL A 151 5.49 -1.94 -1.83
CA VAL A 151 4.49 -2.99 -1.64
C VAL A 151 3.96 -3.01 -0.22
N ALA A 152 2.69 -3.39 -0.07
CA ALA A 152 2.03 -3.53 1.22
C ALA A 152 1.14 -4.77 1.22
N SER A 153 0.88 -5.32 2.40
CA SER A 153 -0.13 -6.35 2.60
C SER A 153 -0.83 -6.16 3.93
N ALA A 154 -2.11 -6.54 3.98
CA ALA A 154 -2.89 -6.52 5.19
C ALA A 154 -3.80 -7.75 5.24
N LYS A 155 -4.06 -8.26 6.45
CA LYS A 155 -5.12 -9.24 6.71
C LYS A 155 -6.16 -8.60 7.61
N ARG A 156 -7.43 -9.00 7.47
CA ARG A 156 -8.51 -8.54 8.34
C ARG A 156 -9.50 -9.65 8.63
N TYR A 157 -10.02 -9.69 9.85
CA TYR A 157 -11.12 -10.53 10.28
C TYR A 157 -12.12 -9.70 11.11
N PRO A 158 -13.14 -9.10 10.47
CA PRO A 158 -14.00 -8.13 11.12
C PRO A 158 -14.78 -8.63 12.34
N ALA A 159 -14.98 -9.95 12.46
CA ALA A 159 -15.69 -10.50 13.61
C ALA A 159 -14.92 -10.31 14.93
N ASN A 160 -13.58 -10.23 14.88
CA ASN A 160 -12.73 -9.98 16.05
C ASN A 160 -12.21 -8.53 16.11
N GLU A 161 -11.94 -7.94 14.95
CA GLU A 161 -11.27 -6.64 14.84
C GLU A 161 -12.23 -5.46 14.64
N GLY A 162 -13.52 -5.74 14.39
CA GLY A 162 -14.47 -4.75 13.94
C GLY A 162 -14.27 -4.32 12.48
N TYR A 163 -15.03 -3.31 12.08
CA TYR A 163 -15.17 -2.90 10.68
C TYR A 163 -14.29 -1.70 10.28
N GLU A 164 -13.17 -1.51 11.00
CA GLU A 164 -12.24 -0.41 10.78
C GLU A 164 -11.59 -0.43 9.38
N ARG A 165 -10.94 0.68 9.00
CA ARG A 165 -10.23 0.81 7.72
C ARG A 165 -9.09 -0.20 7.59
N VAL A 166 -8.84 -0.68 6.37
CA VAL A 166 -7.67 -1.50 6.05
C VAL A 166 -6.44 -0.59 6.03
N THR A 167 -5.50 -0.83 6.95
CA THR A 167 -4.24 -0.09 7.02
C THR A 167 -3.19 -0.74 6.12
N MET A 168 -2.73 0.00 5.12
CA MET A 168 -1.66 -0.42 4.22
C MET A 168 -0.36 0.29 4.60
N THR A 169 0.54 -0.45 5.24
CA THR A 169 1.90 0.02 5.54
C THR A 169 2.82 -0.43 4.41
N PHE A 170 3.22 0.53 3.58
CA PHE A 170 4.08 0.33 2.41
C PHE A 170 5.55 0.22 2.81
N ASN A 171 6.22 -0.76 2.21
CA ASN A 171 7.65 -0.99 2.32
C ASN A 171 8.29 -0.81 0.94
N HIS A 172 9.51 -0.27 0.91
CA HIS A 172 10.31 -0.19 -0.30
C HIS A 172 10.62 -1.60 -0.80
N ALA A 173 10.18 -1.92 -2.01
CA ALA A 173 10.32 -3.25 -2.59
C ALA A 173 11.72 -3.51 -3.16
N LEU A 174 12.43 -2.44 -3.51
CA LEU A 174 13.76 -2.50 -4.10
C LEU A 174 14.82 -2.06 -3.08
N CYS A 175 15.99 -2.68 -3.16
CA CYS A 175 17.17 -2.20 -2.46
C CYS A 175 17.94 -1.21 -3.34
N ALA A 176 18.51 -0.18 -2.71
CA ALA A 176 19.45 0.71 -3.38
C ALA A 176 20.88 0.28 -3.01
N LEU A 177 21.71 0.00 -4.01
CA LEU A 177 23.15 -0.20 -3.82
C LEU A 177 23.87 1.11 -4.09
N LYS A 178 24.77 1.51 -3.19
CA LYS A 178 25.61 2.68 -3.35
C LYS A 178 27.04 2.39 -2.94
N PHE A 179 27.98 2.77 -3.80
CA PHE A 179 29.40 2.67 -3.55
C PHE A 179 29.98 4.07 -3.33
N LYS A 180 30.83 4.22 -2.33
CA LYS A 180 31.70 5.40 -2.17
C LYS A 180 33.13 4.93 -2.38
N ILE A 181 33.78 5.48 -3.40
CA ILE A 181 35.19 5.29 -3.63
C ILE A 181 35.88 6.58 -3.21
N ALA A 182 36.88 6.46 -2.35
CA ALA A 182 37.66 7.59 -1.87
C ALA A 182 39.14 7.21 -1.90
N PHE A 183 39.98 8.17 -2.30
CA PHE A 183 41.42 8.01 -2.17
C PHE A 183 41.83 7.95 -0.69
N LYS A 184 42.94 7.28 -0.42
CA LYS A 184 43.62 7.39 0.87
C LYS A 184 44.04 8.86 1.07
N GLU A 185 43.84 9.42 2.28
CA GLU A 185 44.04 10.85 2.58
C GLU A 185 45.41 11.42 2.17
N THR A 186 46.41 10.55 1.98
CA THR A 186 47.79 10.89 1.61
C THR A 186 48.03 11.03 0.11
N VAL A 187 47.02 10.84 -0.74
CA VAL A 187 47.18 10.86 -2.20
C VAL A 187 46.65 12.18 -2.77
N THR A 188 47.51 12.91 -3.48
CA THR A 188 47.15 14.15 -4.18
C THR A 188 46.36 13.82 -5.46
N PRO A 189 45.09 14.25 -5.61
CA PRO A 189 44.22 13.81 -6.71
C PRO A 189 44.66 14.20 -8.11
N SER A 190 45.53 15.21 -8.25
CA SER A 190 45.95 15.74 -9.56
C SER A 190 46.97 14.87 -10.29
N THR A 191 47.51 13.82 -9.65
CA THR A 191 48.54 12.95 -10.23
C THR A 191 48.18 11.46 -10.22
N TYR A 192 46.96 11.09 -9.82
CA TYR A 192 46.56 9.70 -9.64
C TYR A 192 45.18 9.42 -10.26
N THR A 193 45.08 8.36 -11.03
CA THR A 193 43.83 7.89 -11.64
C THR A 193 43.57 6.45 -11.23
N ASP A 194 42.56 6.21 -10.40
CA ASP A 194 42.03 4.86 -10.15
C ASP A 194 40.86 4.59 -11.09
N ASN A 195 40.97 3.52 -11.87
CA ASN A 195 39.89 3.04 -12.73
C ASN A 195 39.23 1.84 -12.05
N ILE A 196 37.90 1.88 -11.92
CA ILE A 196 37.14 0.66 -11.65
C ILE A 196 37.19 -0.18 -12.92
N VAL A 197 38.02 -1.22 -12.93
CA VAL A 197 38.16 -2.08 -14.12
C VAL A 197 37.02 -3.08 -14.20
N HIS A 198 36.59 -3.61 -13.04
CA HIS A 198 35.46 -4.53 -12.95
C HIS A 198 34.67 -4.28 -11.67
N PHE A 199 33.36 -4.49 -11.77
CA PHE A 199 32.46 -4.51 -10.64
C PHE A 199 31.38 -5.57 -10.89
N TYR A 200 31.19 -6.47 -9.92
CA TYR A 200 30.28 -7.61 -10.06
C TYR A 200 29.25 -7.60 -8.92
N ILE A 201 27.98 -7.78 -9.28
CA ILE A 201 26.89 -8.12 -8.35
C ILE A 201 26.43 -9.52 -8.76
N THR A 202 26.56 -10.49 -7.84
CA THR A 202 26.04 -11.84 -8.06
C THR A 202 24.84 -12.06 -7.15
N GLY A 203 23.72 -12.51 -7.73
CA GLY A 203 22.52 -12.97 -7.02
C GLY A 203 22.42 -14.48 -7.01
#